data_AF-A0A239JSV8-F1
#
_entry.id   AF-A0A239JSV8-F1
#
_cell.length_a   1.000
_cell.length_b   1.000
_cell.length_c   1.000
_cell.angle_alpha   90.00
_cell.angle_beta   90.00
_cell.angle_gamma   90.00
#
_symmetry.space_group_name_H-M   'P 1'
#
loop_
_entity.id
_entity.type
_entity.pdbx_description
1 polymer ?
#
loop_
_entity_poly.entity_id
_entity_poly.type
_entity_poly.pdbx_seq_one_letter_code
_entity_poly.pdbx_strand_id
1 'polypeptide(L)'
;MGAFDGGEITSDAGGLLLREVAGRLNLFERMAACFEDRRNRKQVTHALPDLLAQRVIAMALGYEDLNDHDRMRHDPLLKVTAAARPLVPGGAPLPALAGSSTLGRLERRFEEADRRYHKFTAQPSRLQDLYVELFTGSYATAPER
;
A
#
# COMPACT_ATOMS: atom_id res chain seq x y z
N MET A 1 31.74 12.47 24.96
CA MET A 1 30.27 12.40 25.17
C MET A 1 29.70 11.74 23.93
N GLY A 2 29.40 10.44 23.99
CA GLY A 2 28.80 9.74 22.86
C GLY A 2 27.32 10.10 22.80
N ALA A 3 26.86 10.67 21.69
CA ALA A 3 25.43 10.86 21.46
C ALA A 3 24.82 9.46 21.25
N PHE A 4 24.18 8.92 22.27
CA PHE A 4 23.25 7.80 22.13
C PHE A 4 21.89 8.38 21.74
N ASP A 5 21.78 8.85 20.51
CA ASP A 5 20.52 9.37 19.96
C ASP A 5 19.58 8.25 19.47
N GLY A 6 20.06 6.99 19.46
CA GLY A 6 19.27 5.81 19.12
C GLY A 6 18.90 5.70 17.64
N GLY A 7 19.31 6.66 16.80
CA GLY A 7 18.89 6.77 15.40
C GLY A 7 17.37 6.93 15.24
N GLU A 8 16.87 6.62 14.04
CA GLU A 8 15.43 6.55 13.77
C GLU A 8 14.84 5.27 14.39
N ILE A 9 14.09 5.42 15.47
CA ILE A 9 13.44 4.33 16.20
C ILE A 9 11.99 4.19 15.72
N THR A 10 11.54 2.95 15.48
CA THR A 10 10.17 2.64 15.06
C THR A 10 9.60 1.49 15.90
N SER A 11 8.31 1.58 16.23
CA SER A 11 7.54 0.50 16.87
C SER A 11 6.85 -0.40 15.84
N ASP A 12 6.94 -0.07 14.55
CA ASP A 12 6.17 -0.68 13.46
C ASP A 12 6.92 -1.80 12.72
N ALA A 13 7.98 -2.35 13.34
CA ALA A 13 8.86 -3.34 12.71
C ALA A 13 8.12 -4.56 12.13
N GLY A 14 6.94 -4.90 12.66
CA GLY A 14 6.06 -5.93 12.12
C GLY A 14 5.63 -5.70 10.67
N GLY A 15 5.61 -4.45 10.21
CA GLY A 15 5.32 -4.09 8.82
C GLY A 15 6.31 -4.68 7.81
N LEU A 16 7.54 -5.00 8.21
CA LEU A 16 8.52 -5.66 7.33
C LEU A 16 8.10 -7.08 6.96
N LEU A 17 7.49 -7.81 7.91
CA LEU A 17 6.95 -9.15 7.63
C LEU A 17 5.77 -9.07 6.67
N LEU A 18 4.88 -8.09 6.87
CA LEU A 18 3.74 -7.84 5.98
C LEU A 18 4.23 -7.52 4.56
N ARG A 19 5.24 -6.66 4.43
CA ARG A 19 5.88 -6.33 3.15
C ARG A 19 6.45 -7.57 2.48
N GLU A 20 7.21 -8.40 3.21
CA GLU A 20 7.85 -9.59 2.65
C GLU A 20 6.82 -10.59 2.11
N VAL A 21 5.75 -10.86 2.88
CA VAL A 21 4.66 -11.73 2.46
C VAL A 21 3.94 -11.15 1.24
N ALA A 22 3.61 -9.85 1.27
CA ALA A 22 2.97 -9.18 0.15
C ALA A 22 3.83 -9.21 -1.13
N GLY A 23 5.15 -9.07 -1.00
CA GLY A 23 6.11 -9.19 -2.09
C GLY A 23 6.11 -10.58 -2.72
N ARG A 24 6.14 -11.64 -1.90
CA ARG A 24 6.08 -13.04 -2.38
C ARG A 24 4.79 -13.36 -3.12
N LEU A 25 3.68 -12.74 -2.72
CA LEU A 25 2.37 -12.91 -3.34
C LEU A 25 2.14 -11.98 -4.55
N ASN A 26 3.08 -11.06 -4.81
CA ASN A 26 2.91 -9.92 -5.71
C ASN A 26 1.58 -9.18 -5.45
N LEU A 27 1.21 -9.05 -4.17
CA LEU A 27 -0.14 -8.74 -3.72
C LEU A 27 -0.63 -7.40 -4.25
N PHE A 28 0.15 -6.34 -4.06
CA PHE A 28 -0.31 -4.98 -4.37
C PHE A 28 -0.36 -4.67 -5.87
N GLU A 29 0.47 -5.30 -6.68
CA GLU A 29 0.36 -5.23 -8.14
C GLU A 29 -0.90 -5.95 -8.63
N ARG A 30 -1.19 -7.15 -8.07
CA ARG A 30 -2.42 -7.90 -8.39
C ARG A 30 -3.67 -7.17 -7.93
N MET A 31 -3.65 -6.60 -6.73
CA MET A 31 -4.74 -5.74 -6.25
C MET A 31 -4.92 -4.53 -7.15
N ALA A 32 -3.85 -3.83 -7.55
CA ALA A 32 -3.93 -2.68 -8.45
C ALA A 32 -4.56 -3.05 -9.82
N ALA A 33 -4.35 -4.27 -10.31
CA ALA A 33 -4.99 -4.77 -11.54
C ALA A 33 -6.52 -4.93 -11.43
N CYS A 34 -7.06 -4.95 -10.20
CA CYS A 34 -8.49 -4.93 -9.91
C CYS A 34 -9.07 -3.50 -9.85
N PHE A 35 -8.28 -2.47 -10.13
CA PHE A 35 -8.72 -1.08 -10.15
C PHE A 35 -8.64 -0.48 -11.56
N GLU A 36 -9.55 0.43 -11.87
CA GLU A 36 -9.41 1.37 -12.97
C GLU A 36 -8.75 2.66 -12.45
N ASP A 37 -7.50 2.91 -12.84
CA ASP A 37 -6.80 4.17 -12.55
C ASP A 37 -6.93 5.15 -13.73
N ARG A 38 -7.77 6.17 -13.55
CA ARG A 38 -8.09 7.21 -14.55
C ARG A 38 -7.26 8.48 -14.36
N ARG A 39 -6.23 8.47 -13.50
CA ARG A 39 -5.32 9.61 -13.34
C ARG A 39 -4.52 9.83 -14.62
N ASN A 40 -4.16 11.08 -14.88
CA ASN A 40 -3.18 11.38 -15.92
C ASN A 40 -1.81 10.86 -15.48
N ARG A 41 -1.28 9.85 -16.19
CA ARG A 41 0.00 9.20 -15.88
C ARG A 41 1.17 10.17 -15.73
N LYS A 42 1.17 11.31 -16.44
CA LYS A 42 2.22 12.34 -16.35
C LYS A 42 2.18 13.14 -15.04
N GLN A 43 1.10 13.03 -14.27
CA GLN A 43 0.87 13.74 -13.01
C GLN A 43 0.84 12.77 -11.82
N VAL A 44 1.28 11.51 -12.01
CA VAL A 44 1.29 10.49 -10.96
C VAL A 44 2.66 10.46 -10.31
N THR A 45 2.72 10.87 -9.04
CA THR A 45 3.90 10.74 -8.17
C THR A 45 3.95 9.37 -7.49
N HIS A 46 2.79 8.85 -7.07
CA HIS A 46 2.66 7.58 -6.35
C HIS A 46 1.87 6.58 -7.19
N ALA A 47 2.51 5.48 -7.57
CA ALA A 47 1.86 4.41 -8.30
C ALA A 47 0.75 3.78 -7.45
N LEU A 48 -0.29 3.25 -8.09
CA LEU A 48 -1.40 2.65 -7.38
C LEU A 48 -0.98 1.47 -6.47
N PRO A 49 -0.07 0.55 -6.88
CA PRO A 49 0.44 -0.49 -5.99
C PRO A 49 1.06 0.07 -4.71
N ASP A 50 1.84 1.14 -4.79
CA ASP A 50 2.47 1.77 -3.62
C ASP A 50 1.44 2.44 -2.70
N LEU A 51 0.40 3.06 -3.28
CA LEU A 51 -0.71 3.63 -2.51
C LEU A 51 -1.51 2.55 -1.77
N LEU A 52 -1.77 1.42 -2.43
CA LEU A 52 -2.44 0.27 -1.82
C LEU A 52 -1.56 -0.37 -0.74
N ALA A 53 -0.26 -0.53 -1.00
CA ALA A 53 0.71 -1.05 -0.05
C ALA A 53 0.78 -0.20 1.21
N GLN A 54 0.97 1.11 1.04
CA GLN A 54 0.96 2.08 2.14
C GLN A 54 -0.31 1.93 2.98
N ARG A 55 -1.47 1.86 2.31
CA ARG A 55 -2.74 1.92 3.03
C ARG A 55 -3.08 0.62 3.75
N VAL A 56 -2.92 -0.52 3.09
CA VAL A 56 -3.20 -1.84 3.69
C VAL A 56 -2.25 -2.10 4.86
N ILE A 57 -0.97 -1.75 4.73
CA ILE A 57 0.01 -1.93 5.81
C ILE A 57 -0.29 -0.98 6.98
N ALA A 58 -0.64 0.28 6.72
CA ALA A 58 -1.04 1.21 7.78
C ALA A 58 -2.24 0.69 8.58
N MET A 59 -3.29 0.20 7.91
CA MET A 59 -4.44 -0.42 8.58
C MET A 59 -4.03 -1.64 9.42
N ALA A 60 -3.16 -2.51 8.90
CA ALA A 60 -2.68 -3.68 9.63
C ALA A 60 -1.84 -3.32 10.88
N LEU A 61 -1.21 -2.14 10.89
CA LEU A 61 -0.48 -1.59 12.02
C LEU A 61 -1.38 -0.80 13.00
N GLY A 62 -2.68 -0.67 12.71
CA GLY A 62 -3.65 0.04 13.55
C GLY A 62 -3.84 1.52 13.21
N TYR A 63 -3.26 2.00 12.10
CA TYR A 63 -3.42 3.38 11.62
C TYR A 63 -4.60 3.49 10.66
N GLU A 64 -5.81 3.36 11.19
CA GLU A 64 -7.04 3.37 10.41
C GLU A 64 -7.43 4.79 9.96
N ASP A 65 -7.09 5.82 10.72
CA ASP A 65 -7.40 7.20 10.35
C ASP A 65 -6.35 7.80 9.41
N LEU A 66 -6.79 8.69 8.51
CA LEU A 66 -5.89 9.37 7.57
C LEU A 66 -5.12 10.54 8.20
N ASN A 67 -5.45 10.98 9.41
CA ASN A 67 -4.91 12.21 10.02
C ASN A 67 -3.39 12.16 10.27
N ASP A 68 -2.83 11.00 10.61
CA ASP A 68 -1.41 10.85 10.91
C ASP A 68 -0.52 10.66 9.67
N HIS A 69 -1.13 10.45 8.49
CA HIS A 69 -0.41 10.12 7.27
C HIS A 69 0.48 11.25 6.75
N ASP A 70 0.21 12.51 7.10
CA ASP A 70 1.10 13.64 6.77
C ASP A 70 2.40 13.62 7.57
N ARG A 71 2.41 13.01 8.76
CA ARG A 71 3.63 12.75 9.53
C ARG A 71 4.26 11.42 9.10
N MET A 72 3.48 10.35 9.06
CA MET A 72 3.94 8.99 8.77
C MET A 72 4.58 8.86 7.38
N ARG A 73 4.22 9.71 6.42
CA ARG A 73 4.87 9.71 5.09
C ARG A 73 6.37 9.95 5.11
N HIS A 74 6.90 10.45 6.21
CA HIS A 74 8.33 10.68 6.42
C HIS A 74 9.03 9.54 7.16
N ASP A 75 8.29 8.61 7.77
CA ASP A 75 8.83 7.48 8.51
C ASP A 75 9.67 6.57 7.58
N PRO A 76 10.95 6.31 7.89
CA PRO A 76 11.83 5.49 7.05
C PRO A 76 11.37 4.04 6.91
N LEU A 77 10.85 3.44 7.98
CA LEU A 77 10.37 2.05 7.96
C LEU A 77 9.10 1.97 7.10
N LEU A 78 8.16 2.89 7.27
CA LEU A 78 6.94 2.90 6.48
C LEU A 78 7.22 3.11 5.00
N LYS A 79 8.24 3.91 4.64
CA LYS A 79 8.69 4.03 3.25
C LYS A 79 9.15 2.68 2.69
N VAL A 80 9.91 1.92 3.48
CA VAL A 80 10.40 0.59 3.11
C VAL A 80 9.24 -0.40 2.96
N THR A 81 8.29 -0.40 3.89
CA THR A 81 7.17 -1.35 3.91
C THR A 81 6.16 -1.07 2.80
N ALA A 82 5.88 0.19 2.52
CA ALA A 82 4.93 0.61 1.49
C ALA A 82 5.50 0.57 0.06
N ALA A 83 6.80 0.32 -0.11
CA ALA A 83 7.37 0.12 -1.44
C ALA A 83 6.89 -1.23 -2.00
N ALA A 84 5.95 -1.21 -2.95
CA ALA A 84 5.46 -2.42 -3.59
C ALA A 84 6.54 -3.10 -4.44
N ARG A 85 7.60 -2.36 -4.80
CA ARG A 85 8.73 -2.83 -5.61
C ARG A 85 9.93 -3.27 -4.76
N PRO A 86 10.77 -4.19 -5.26
CA PRO A 86 12.00 -4.58 -4.60
C PRO A 86 12.92 -3.37 -4.37
N LEU A 87 13.51 -3.30 -3.17
CA LEU A 87 14.51 -2.28 -2.84
C LEU A 87 15.87 -2.70 -3.41
N VAL A 88 16.57 -1.76 -4.03
CA VAL A 88 17.91 -1.98 -4.55
C VAL A 88 18.94 -1.49 -3.52
N PRO A 89 19.88 -2.33 -3.08
CA PRO A 89 20.97 -1.91 -2.19
C PRO A 89 21.75 -0.74 -2.79
N GLY A 90 22.00 0.32 -2.00
CA GLY A 90 22.68 1.53 -2.48
C GLY A 90 21.85 2.41 -3.43
N GLY A 91 20.55 2.11 -3.58
CA GLY A 91 19.63 2.92 -4.38
C GLY A 91 19.39 4.31 -3.81
N ALA A 92 18.78 5.17 -4.62
CA ALA A 92 18.36 6.50 -4.19
C ALA A 92 17.40 6.42 -2.97
N PRO A 93 17.39 7.43 -2.08
CA PRO A 93 16.44 7.48 -0.97
C PRO A 93 15.00 7.30 -1.45
N LEU A 94 14.22 6.50 -0.72
CA LEU A 94 12.81 6.34 -1.01
C LEU A 94 12.09 7.69 -0.89
N PRO A 95 11.22 8.05 -1.86
CA PRO A 95 10.46 9.28 -1.77
C PRO A 95 9.54 9.24 -0.55
N ALA A 96 9.12 10.42 -0.09
CA ALA A 96 8.06 10.50 0.91
C ALA A 96 6.80 9.80 0.40
N LEU A 97 6.08 9.14 1.30
CA LEU A 97 4.82 8.49 0.94
C LEU A 97 3.73 9.51 0.62
N ALA A 98 2.58 9.00 0.18
CA ALA A 98 1.40 9.83 -0.03
C ALA A 98 0.90 10.38 1.32
N GLY A 99 0.58 11.68 1.33
CA GLY A 99 -0.09 12.32 2.46
C GLY A 99 -1.60 12.04 2.47
N SER A 100 -2.27 12.54 3.50
CA SER A 100 -3.66 12.24 3.84
C SER A 100 -4.63 12.56 2.69
N SER A 101 -4.44 13.69 2.00
CA SER A 101 -5.29 14.08 0.87
C SER A 101 -5.23 13.11 -0.31
N THR A 102 -4.05 12.54 -0.58
CA THR A 102 -3.89 11.61 -1.71
C THR A 102 -4.51 10.26 -1.40
N LEU A 103 -4.36 9.76 -0.17
CA LEU A 103 -5.02 8.55 0.30
C LEU A 103 -6.54 8.73 0.42
N GLY A 104 -7.01 9.89 0.88
CA GLY A 104 -8.43 10.19 0.91
C GLY A 104 -9.08 10.24 -0.48
N ARG A 105 -8.32 10.58 -1.54
CA ARG A 105 -8.80 10.45 -2.92
C ARG A 105 -8.84 9.00 -3.41
N LEU A 106 -7.96 8.12 -2.90
CA LEU A 106 -7.98 6.68 -3.18
C LEU A 106 -9.22 6.02 -2.57
N GLU A 107 -9.56 6.37 -1.33
CA GLU A 107 -10.64 5.72 -0.57
C GLU A 107 -12.05 6.26 -0.86
N ARG A 108 -12.15 7.39 -1.57
CA ARG A 108 -13.43 8.03 -1.86
C ARG A 108 -14.31 7.10 -2.69
N ARG A 109 -15.46 6.67 -2.16
CA ARG A 109 -16.38 5.75 -2.84
C ARG A 109 -16.93 6.31 -4.15
N PHE A 110 -17.27 5.39 -5.06
CA PHE A 110 -17.87 5.68 -6.36
C PHE A 110 -19.33 6.17 -6.26
N GLU A 111 -20.10 5.65 -5.30
CA GLU A 111 -21.55 5.91 -5.19
C GLU A 111 -21.89 7.37 -4.85
N GLU A 112 -20.94 8.15 -4.36
CA GLU A 112 -21.17 9.53 -3.86
C GLU A 112 -20.57 10.63 -4.75
N ALA A 113 -19.90 10.31 -5.87
CA ALA A 113 -19.08 11.30 -6.57
C ALA A 113 -19.22 11.32 -8.10
N ASP A 114 -19.23 12.53 -8.65
CA ASP A 114 -19.08 12.81 -10.09
C ASP A 114 -17.82 12.12 -10.63
N ARG A 115 -18.00 11.35 -11.72
CA ARG A 115 -16.94 10.65 -12.49
C ARG A 115 -15.76 11.56 -12.86
N ARG A 116 -15.94 12.88 -12.88
CA ARG A 116 -14.87 13.86 -13.07
C ARG A 116 -13.80 13.79 -11.97
N TYR A 117 -14.21 13.62 -10.71
CA TYR A 117 -13.34 13.70 -9.53
C TYR A 117 -12.93 12.34 -8.97
N HIS A 118 -13.58 11.26 -9.41
CA HIS A 118 -13.22 9.90 -9.02
C HIS A 118 -12.21 9.31 -10.01
N LYS A 119 -10.96 9.16 -9.55
CA LYS A 119 -9.85 8.69 -10.39
C LYS A 119 -9.51 7.21 -10.19
N PHE A 120 -10.05 6.56 -9.17
CA PHE A 120 -9.75 5.17 -8.82
C PHE A 120 -11.04 4.39 -8.65
N THR A 121 -11.40 3.55 -9.61
CA THR A 121 -12.59 2.70 -9.48
C THR A 121 -12.17 1.28 -9.13
N ALA A 122 -12.45 0.82 -7.91
CA ALA A 122 -12.27 -0.59 -7.56
C ALA A 122 -13.28 -1.47 -8.31
N GLN A 123 -12.89 -2.68 -8.70
CA GLN A 123 -13.78 -3.70 -9.27
C GLN A 123 -13.98 -4.81 -8.22
N PRO A 124 -15.05 -4.75 -7.39
CA PRO A 124 -15.19 -5.61 -6.22
C PRO A 124 -15.20 -7.10 -6.55
N SER A 125 -15.82 -7.51 -7.65
CA SER A 125 -15.83 -8.91 -8.11
C SER A 125 -14.42 -9.43 -8.35
N ARG A 126 -13.57 -8.65 -9.02
CA ARG A 126 -12.17 -9.06 -9.27
C ARG A 126 -11.32 -9.08 -8.01
N LEU A 127 -11.62 -8.22 -7.04
CA LEU A 127 -10.98 -8.29 -5.72
C LEU A 127 -11.40 -9.56 -4.97
N GLN A 128 -12.68 -9.94 -5.04
CA GLN A 128 -13.17 -11.19 -4.46
C GLN A 128 -12.50 -12.41 -5.11
N ASP A 129 -12.44 -12.45 -6.45
CA ASP A 129 -11.78 -13.53 -7.19
C ASP A 129 -10.29 -13.64 -6.80
N LEU A 130 -9.60 -12.50 -6.67
CA LEU A 130 -8.21 -12.43 -6.21
C LEU A 130 -8.04 -13.05 -4.82
N TYR A 131 -8.95 -12.77 -3.87
CA TYR A 131 -8.88 -13.37 -2.54
C TYR A 131 -9.08 -14.89 -2.57
N VAL A 132 -10.00 -15.39 -3.40
CA VAL A 132 -10.22 -16.83 -3.58
C VAL A 132 -8.98 -17.49 -4.21
N GLU A 133 -8.37 -16.84 -5.21
CA GLU A 133 -7.15 -17.33 -5.86
C GLU A 133 -5.98 -17.38 -4.86
N LEU A 134 -5.79 -16.32 -4.06
CA LEU A 134 -4.78 -16.26 -3.01
C LEU A 134 -4.99 -17.36 -1.97
N PHE A 135 -6.23 -17.57 -1.53
CA PHE A 135 -6.57 -18.59 -0.55
C PHE A 135 -6.31 -20.00 -1.10
N THR A 136 -6.85 -20.34 -2.27
CA THR A 136 -6.69 -21.68 -2.85
C THR A 136 -5.23 -21.98 -3.21
N GLY A 137 -4.49 -20.98 -3.70
CA GLY A 137 -3.06 -21.09 -3.98
C GLY A 137 -2.17 -21.20 -2.74
N SER A 138 -2.69 -20.95 -1.53
CA SER A 138 -1.94 -21.15 -0.28
C SER A 138 -1.87 -22.62 0.17
N TYR A 139 -2.69 -23.49 -0.41
CA TYR A 139 -2.70 -24.93 -0.13
C TYR A 139 -1.92 -25.71 -1.20
N ALA A 140 -1.25 -26.79 -0.78
CA ALA A 140 -0.60 -27.73 -1.71
C ALA A 140 -1.61 -28.48 -2.60
N THR A 141 -2.81 -28.71 -2.09
CA THR A 141 -3.95 -29.31 -2.81
C THR A 141 -5.18 -28.46 -2.49
N ALA A 142 -6.03 -28.19 -3.49
CA ALA A 142 -7.21 -27.38 -3.30
C ALA A 142 -8.11 -27.95 -2.18
N PRO A 143 -8.58 -27.12 -1.23
CA PRO A 143 -9.42 -27.58 -0.12
C PRO A 143 -10.78 -28.05 -0.63
N GLU A 144 -11.35 -29.06 0.05
CA GLU A 144 -12.70 -29.54 -0.23
C GLU A 144 -13.74 -28.45 0.05
N ARG A 145 -14.82 -28.44 -0.74
CA ARG A 145 -15.88 -27.42 -0.68
C ARG A 145 -16.78 -27.56 0.54
#